data_AF-A0A7J6S8K0-F1
#
_entry.id   AF-A0A7J6S8K0-F1
#
_cell.length_a   1.000
_cell.length_b   1.000
_cell.length_c   1.000
_cell.angle_alpha   90.00
_cell.angle_beta   90.00
_cell.angle_gamma   90.00
#
_symmetry.space_group_name_H-M   'P 1'
#
loop_
_entity.id
_entity.type
_entity.pdbx_description
1 polymer ?
#
loop_
_entity_poly.entity_id
_entity_poly.type
_entity_poly.pdbx_seq_one_letter_code
_entity_poly.pdbx_strand_id
1 'polypeptide(L)'
;IPHHLAAAVPLVGITAEKALKKCKINDMHRVLITGGSGGVGSIAIQLCKAEFGIEWVATTSSEESRGLAESFGADEVFDYKCNDRRWAEQFDSGTWRHVYDVVFDTQGDSKQAVLLLGDSTDGEGPKDAGGMVSIVDGPSAEAALEWLEDSGTEPKHSYITSFLENFSWLWDSVNGVRSMRKKAKGKYWTVIGTGDGDACRRLATMLESKSIVPHIDGVYPLAQAKDALARVESGRTKGKVLIEVIPDAKATFVETDASMEAVEGSSEPQASSPAEESVEVAKKAAMEAEEAVKKSEVEAKTSKEVAQKGLKDAAEGVANAEAAAEKAESAGATVEQREERL
;
A
#
# COMPACT_ATOMS: atom_id res chain seq x y z
N ILE A 1 -6.92 31.34 -7.53
CA ILE A 1 -6.69 30.14 -8.35
C ILE A 1 -8.01 29.79 -9.08
N PRO A 2 -8.03 29.56 -10.41
CA PRO A 2 -9.25 29.09 -11.10
C PRO A 2 -9.83 27.82 -10.46
N HIS A 3 -11.16 27.72 -10.34
CA HIS A 3 -11.82 26.64 -9.59
C HIS A 3 -11.46 25.24 -10.08
N HIS A 4 -11.40 25.06 -11.40
CA HIS A 4 -11.04 23.76 -11.99
C HIS A 4 -9.61 23.31 -11.59
N LEU A 5 -8.66 24.25 -11.45
CA LEU A 5 -7.32 23.94 -10.97
C LEU A 5 -7.32 23.65 -9.46
N ALA A 6 -8.08 24.44 -8.69
CA ALA A 6 -8.21 24.25 -7.24
C ALA A 6 -8.87 22.90 -6.89
N ALA A 7 -9.82 22.42 -7.70
CA ALA A 7 -10.48 21.13 -7.51
C ALA A 7 -9.61 19.92 -7.88
N ALA A 8 -8.64 20.10 -8.80
CA ALA A 8 -7.86 18.99 -9.35
C ALA A 8 -6.76 18.47 -8.41
N VAL A 9 -6.32 19.27 -7.44
CA VAL A 9 -5.06 19.07 -6.71
C VAL A 9 -5.17 18.46 -5.32
N PRO A 10 -6.13 18.83 -4.43
CA PRO A 10 -6.05 18.55 -3.00
C PRO A 10 -5.75 17.07 -2.68
N LEU A 11 -6.59 16.14 -3.14
CA LEU A 11 -6.42 14.72 -2.82
C LEU A 11 -5.09 14.15 -3.34
N VAL A 12 -4.76 14.41 -4.60
CA VAL A 12 -3.56 13.85 -5.23
C VAL A 12 -2.28 14.49 -4.72
N GLY A 13 -2.32 15.79 -4.41
CA GLY A 13 -1.21 16.54 -3.86
C GLY A 13 -0.93 16.17 -2.42
N ILE A 14 -1.95 16.09 -1.55
CA ILE A 14 -1.75 15.65 -0.16
C ILE A 14 -1.19 14.23 -0.14
N THR A 15 -1.75 13.32 -0.96
CA THR A 15 -1.28 11.94 -1.05
C THR A 15 0.18 11.88 -1.48
N ALA A 16 0.56 12.63 -2.52
CA ALA A 16 1.93 12.68 -3.00
C ALA A 16 2.89 13.25 -1.94
N GLU A 17 2.55 14.38 -1.33
CA GLU A 17 3.38 15.02 -0.31
C GLU A 17 3.57 14.13 0.92
N LYS A 18 2.49 13.49 1.39
CA LYS A 18 2.51 12.56 2.52
C LYS A 18 3.40 11.35 2.23
N ALA A 19 3.30 10.76 1.04
CA ALA A 19 4.14 9.64 0.62
C ALA A 19 5.63 10.00 0.55
N LEU A 20 5.97 11.12 -0.11
CA LEU A 20 7.35 11.59 -0.24
C LEU A 20 7.97 11.92 1.13
N LYS A 21 7.19 12.55 2.03
CA LYS A 21 7.62 12.83 3.41
C LYS A 21 7.82 11.55 4.24
N LYS A 22 7.01 10.51 4.04
CA LYS A 22 7.17 9.21 4.72
C LYS A 22 8.55 8.60 4.44
N CYS A 23 9.09 8.84 3.24
CA CYS A 23 10.45 8.42 2.85
C CYS A 23 11.56 9.41 3.24
N LYS A 24 11.25 10.53 3.90
CA LYS A 24 12.21 11.58 4.31
C LYS A 24 13.09 12.04 3.15
N ILE A 25 12.44 12.42 2.05
CA ILE A 25 13.07 12.57 0.74
C ILE A 25 14.09 13.72 0.60
N ASN A 26 14.16 14.67 1.55
CA ASN A 26 14.93 15.92 1.42
C ASN A 26 16.43 15.73 1.12
N ASP A 27 17.02 14.63 1.60
CA ASP A 27 18.46 14.35 1.41
C ASP A 27 18.71 13.33 0.29
N MET A 28 17.70 13.06 -0.54
CA MET A 28 17.74 12.01 -1.57
C MET A 28 17.94 12.61 -2.95
N HIS A 29 18.60 11.87 -3.85
CA HIS A 29 19.02 12.38 -5.16
C HIS A 29 18.26 11.73 -6.30
N ARG A 30 17.94 10.44 -6.16
CA ARG A 30 17.34 9.64 -7.23
C ARG A 30 16.02 9.05 -6.77
N VAL A 31 14.94 9.46 -7.42
CA VAL A 31 13.57 9.06 -7.06
C VAL A 31 12.91 8.41 -8.26
N LEU A 32 12.29 7.25 -8.04
CA LEU A 32 11.44 6.59 -9.02
C LEU A 32 9.97 6.71 -8.62
N ILE A 33 9.13 7.26 -9.49
CA ILE A 33 7.70 7.42 -9.27
C ILE A 33 6.96 6.62 -10.34
N THR A 34 6.19 5.59 -10.01
CA THR A 34 5.40 4.88 -11.03
C THR A 34 4.20 5.73 -11.49
N GLY A 35 3.79 5.60 -12.75
CA GLY A 35 2.57 6.25 -13.27
C GLY A 35 2.64 7.77 -13.39
N GLY A 36 3.74 8.33 -13.91
CA GLY A 36 4.02 9.77 -13.95
C GLY A 36 3.03 10.64 -14.71
N SER A 37 2.25 10.05 -15.63
CA SER A 37 1.17 10.73 -16.34
C SER A 37 -0.17 10.71 -15.61
N GLY A 38 -0.28 10.01 -14.47
CA GLY A 38 -1.49 9.90 -13.67
C GLY A 38 -1.69 11.07 -12.71
N GLY A 39 -2.81 11.06 -11.98
CA GLY A 39 -3.16 12.15 -11.05
C GLY A 39 -2.14 12.36 -9.92
N VAL A 40 -1.74 11.30 -9.22
CA VAL A 40 -0.74 11.38 -8.13
C VAL A 40 0.67 11.50 -8.69
N GLY A 41 1.05 10.64 -9.65
CA GLY A 41 2.39 10.63 -10.22
C GLY A 41 2.81 11.98 -10.82
N SER A 42 1.92 12.64 -11.56
CA SER A 42 2.22 13.96 -12.16
C SER A 42 2.48 15.05 -11.14
N ILE A 43 1.74 15.08 -10.03
CA ILE A 43 1.98 16.03 -8.95
C ILE A 43 3.22 15.64 -8.14
N ALA A 44 3.44 14.34 -7.91
CA ALA A 44 4.62 13.86 -7.17
C ALA A 44 5.93 14.20 -7.88
N ILE A 45 6.01 14.09 -9.22
CA ILE A 45 7.18 14.52 -10.00
C ILE A 45 7.43 16.02 -9.78
N GLN A 46 6.38 16.84 -9.90
CA GLN A 46 6.50 18.28 -9.72
C GLN A 46 6.91 18.66 -8.29
N LEU A 47 6.37 17.99 -7.27
CA LEU A 47 6.78 18.19 -5.87
C LEU A 47 8.26 17.81 -5.67
N CYS A 48 8.73 16.71 -6.27
CA CYS A 48 10.13 16.34 -6.21
C CYS A 48 11.03 17.47 -6.74
N LYS A 49 10.67 18.08 -7.87
CA LYS A 49 11.45 19.18 -8.45
C LYS A 49 11.30 20.51 -7.72
N ALA A 50 10.08 20.91 -7.39
CA ALA A 50 9.77 22.25 -6.93
C ALA A 50 9.86 22.46 -5.41
N GLU A 51 9.58 21.42 -4.62
CA GLU A 51 9.58 21.50 -3.15
C GLU A 51 10.80 20.80 -2.56
N PHE A 52 11.10 19.59 -3.03
CA PHE A 52 12.12 18.73 -2.43
C PHE A 52 13.51 18.84 -3.09
N GLY A 53 13.62 19.56 -4.21
CA GLY A 53 14.91 19.80 -4.87
C GLY A 53 15.59 18.55 -5.44
N ILE A 54 14.82 17.52 -5.79
CA ILE A 54 15.34 16.23 -6.26
C ILE A 54 16.01 16.38 -7.63
N GLU A 55 17.27 15.96 -7.69
CA GLU A 55 18.11 16.07 -8.88
C GLU A 55 17.62 15.19 -10.02
N TRP A 56 17.32 13.91 -9.76
CA TRP A 56 16.94 12.94 -10.78
C TRP A 56 15.62 12.22 -10.44
N VAL A 57 14.59 12.46 -11.25
CA VAL A 57 13.27 11.84 -11.12
C VAL A 57 13.00 10.97 -12.33
N ALA A 58 12.94 9.67 -12.09
CA ALA A 58 12.50 8.69 -13.06
C ALA A 58 11.01 8.37 -12.87
N THR A 59 10.35 7.94 -13.95
CA THR A 59 8.97 7.49 -13.88
C THR A 59 8.61 6.41 -14.88
N THR A 60 7.53 5.69 -14.60
CA THR A 60 6.89 4.84 -15.61
C THR A 60 5.74 5.59 -16.26
N SER A 61 5.62 5.49 -17.58
CA SER A 61 4.49 6.03 -18.33
C SER A 61 4.32 5.23 -19.62
N SER A 62 3.27 5.48 -20.40
CA SER A 62 3.18 4.93 -21.74
C SER A 62 4.03 5.76 -22.70
N GLU A 63 4.49 5.18 -23.80
CA GLU A 63 5.26 5.94 -24.79
C GLU A 63 4.47 7.16 -25.30
N GLU A 64 3.15 7.05 -25.49
CA GLU A 64 2.30 8.18 -25.91
C GLU A 64 2.13 9.27 -24.84
N SER A 65 2.56 9.02 -23.61
CA SER A 65 2.48 9.94 -22.48
C SER A 65 3.85 10.37 -21.97
N ARG A 66 4.93 9.91 -22.63
CA ARG A 66 6.31 10.25 -22.31
C ARG A 66 6.55 11.75 -22.22
N GLY A 67 6.24 12.48 -23.28
CA GLY A 67 6.43 13.94 -23.32
C GLY A 67 5.62 14.69 -22.26
N LEU A 68 4.48 14.13 -21.83
CA LEU A 68 3.70 14.71 -20.73
C LEU A 68 4.43 14.52 -19.39
N ALA A 69 4.94 13.32 -19.12
CA ALA A 69 5.72 13.06 -17.91
C ALA A 69 7.01 13.90 -17.85
N GLU A 70 7.72 14.01 -18.97
CA GLU A 70 8.90 14.89 -19.11
C GLU A 70 8.54 16.36 -18.85
N SER A 71 7.36 16.83 -19.30
CA SER A 71 6.90 18.20 -19.05
C SER A 71 6.65 18.53 -17.57
N PHE A 72 6.44 17.51 -16.72
CA PHE A 72 6.35 17.68 -15.27
C PHE A 72 7.71 17.71 -14.57
N GLY A 73 8.78 17.40 -15.30
CA GLY A 73 10.15 17.34 -14.78
C GLY A 73 10.68 15.92 -14.58
N ALA A 74 10.11 14.90 -15.22
CA ALA A 74 10.76 13.58 -15.25
C ALA A 74 12.03 13.66 -16.12
N ASP A 75 13.17 13.25 -15.58
CA ASP A 75 14.45 13.17 -16.29
C ASP A 75 14.54 11.87 -17.11
N GLU A 76 13.83 10.83 -16.67
CA GLU A 76 13.81 9.53 -17.33
C GLU A 76 12.41 8.91 -17.30
N VAL A 77 11.94 8.44 -18.46
CA VAL A 77 10.63 7.78 -18.59
C VAL A 77 10.80 6.39 -19.15
N PHE A 78 10.31 5.41 -18.40
CA PHE A 78 10.27 4.00 -18.78
C PHE A 78 8.90 3.63 -19.32
N ASP A 79 8.86 3.14 -20.56
CA ASP A 79 7.63 2.61 -21.13
C ASP A 79 7.28 1.29 -20.45
N TYR A 80 6.17 1.25 -19.72
CA TYR A 80 5.78 0.03 -19.01
C TYR A 80 5.28 -1.09 -19.94
N LYS A 81 5.06 -0.81 -21.24
CA LYS A 81 4.57 -1.77 -22.23
C LYS A 81 5.66 -2.37 -23.12
N CYS A 82 6.93 -2.03 -22.88
CA CYS A 82 8.00 -2.35 -23.82
C CYS A 82 8.39 -3.85 -23.82
N ASN A 83 8.37 -4.47 -25.01
CA ASN A 83 8.98 -5.77 -25.35
C ASN A 83 8.53 -6.99 -24.50
N ASP A 84 7.27 -7.03 -24.05
CA ASP A 84 6.71 -8.12 -23.21
C ASP A 84 7.51 -8.42 -21.92
N ARG A 85 8.41 -7.50 -21.54
CA ARG A 85 9.19 -7.57 -20.32
C ARG A 85 8.48 -6.81 -19.22
N ARG A 86 8.73 -7.20 -17.97
CA ARG A 86 8.48 -6.28 -16.85
C ARG A 86 9.32 -5.04 -17.07
N TRP A 87 8.76 -3.86 -16.85
CA TRP A 87 9.48 -2.62 -17.15
C TRP A 87 10.75 -2.48 -16.33
N ALA A 88 10.77 -3.04 -15.12
CA ALA A 88 11.97 -3.13 -14.29
C ALA A 88 13.08 -4.03 -14.88
N GLU A 89 12.78 -4.88 -15.86
CA GLU A 89 13.77 -5.72 -16.58
C GLU A 89 14.39 -5.00 -17.78
N GLN A 90 13.94 -3.78 -18.12
CA GLN A 90 14.64 -2.92 -19.08
C GLN A 90 15.98 -2.44 -18.52
N PHE A 91 16.11 -2.46 -17.20
CA PHE A 91 17.35 -2.19 -16.50
C PHE A 91 18.29 -3.39 -16.60
N ASP A 92 19.54 -3.14 -17.03
CA ASP A 92 20.54 -4.21 -17.01
C ASP A 92 20.72 -4.71 -15.58
N SER A 93 20.51 -6.02 -15.43
CA SER A 93 20.55 -6.82 -14.23
C SER A 93 21.76 -6.59 -13.31
N GLY A 94 22.87 -6.07 -13.85
CA GLY A 94 24.11 -5.83 -13.11
C GLY A 94 24.46 -4.35 -12.84
N THR A 95 23.84 -3.39 -13.53
CA THR A 95 24.24 -1.97 -13.43
C THR A 95 23.22 -1.12 -12.68
N TRP A 96 21.94 -1.49 -12.72
CA TRP A 96 20.86 -0.60 -12.30
C TRP A 96 19.92 -1.17 -11.21
N ARG A 97 20.21 -2.35 -10.65
CA ARG A 97 19.33 -3.02 -9.67
C ARG A 97 19.18 -2.30 -8.32
N HIS A 98 19.91 -1.23 -8.05
CA HIS A 98 19.91 -0.55 -6.75
C HIS A 98 20.30 0.91 -6.94
N VAL A 99 19.44 1.70 -7.58
CA VAL A 99 19.83 3.04 -8.06
C VAL A 99 18.95 4.18 -7.58
N TYR A 100 17.78 3.87 -7.01
CA TYR A 100 16.89 4.90 -6.48
C TYR A 100 16.89 4.91 -4.97
N ASP A 101 17.10 6.07 -4.38
CA ASP A 101 16.98 6.29 -2.95
C ASP A 101 15.54 6.11 -2.48
N VAL A 102 14.59 6.56 -3.31
CA VAL A 102 13.14 6.47 -3.06
C VAL A 102 12.43 5.85 -4.24
N VAL A 103 11.54 4.90 -3.93
CA VAL A 103 10.56 4.36 -4.89
C VAL A 103 9.16 4.68 -4.40
N PHE A 104 8.42 5.48 -5.16
CA PHE A 104 7.02 5.80 -4.89
C PHE A 104 6.13 5.08 -5.92
N ASP A 105 5.44 4.04 -5.45
CA ASP A 105 4.50 3.29 -6.26
C ASP A 105 3.06 3.85 -6.19
N THR A 106 2.56 4.29 -7.34
CA THR A 106 1.17 4.74 -7.53
C THR A 106 0.33 3.78 -8.38
N GLN A 107 0.90 2.64 -8.80
CA GLN A 107 0.29 1.73 -9.78
C GLN A 107 0.09 0.30 -9.26
N GLY A 108 0.55 -0.04 -8.06
CA GLY A 108 0.55 -1.41 -7.55
C GLY A 108 1.69 -2.26 -8.11
N ASP A 109 2.78 -1.60 -8.51
CA ASP A 109 3.95 -2.21 -9.15
C ASP A 109 5.06 -2.55 -8.15
N SER A 110 4.77 -2.57 -6.85
CA SER A 110 5.85 -2.64 -5.85
C SER A 110 6.77 -3.83 -5.99
N LYS A 111 6.24 -4.99 -6.39
CA LYS A 111 7.03 -6.22 -6.54
C LYS A 111 8.16 -6.10 -7.56
N GLN A 112 7.98 -5.28 -8.60
CA GLN A 112 9.01 -5.02 -9.61
C GLN A 112 9.78 -3.73 -9.32
N ALA A 113 9.11 -2.68 -8.84
CA ALA A 113 9.76 -1.40 -8.54
C ALA A 113 10.77 -1.52 -7.39
N VAL A 114 10.50 -2.37 -6.39
CA VAL A 114 11.44 -2.63 -5.28
C VAL A 114 12.78 -3.22 -5.75
N LEU A 115 12.83 -3.81 -6.95
CA LEU A 115 14.07 -4.34 -7.52
C LEU A 115 15.03 -3.25 -8.03
N LEU A 116 14.63 -1.98 -7.96
CA LEU A 116 15.44 -0.83 -8.34
C LEU A 116 15.77 0.06 -7.14
N LEU A 117 15.20 -0.27 -5.97
CA LEU A 117 15.47 0.42 -4.73
C LEU A 117 16.93 0.20 -4.34
N GLY A 118 17.64 1.31 -4.17
CA GLY A 118 19.02 1.39 -3.74
C GLY A 118 19.21 0.83 -2.34
N ASP A 119 20.44 0.40 -2.09
CA ASP A 119 20.91 0.15 -0.74
C ASP A 119 21.20 1.52 -0.12
N SER A 120 20.16 2.21 0.36
CA SER A 120 20.26 3.57 0.90
C SER A 120 21.34 3.65 1.99
N THR A 121 22.59 3.91 1.61
CA THR A 121 23.75 4.36 2.37
C THR A 121 24.97 4.29 1.46
N ASP A 122 25.12 5.27 0.58
CA ASP A 122 26.44 5.66 0.06
C ASP A 122 27.25 6.39 1.16
N GLY A 123 26.65 6.58 2.34
CA GLY A 123 27.28 7.13 3.55
C GLY A 123 26.82 8.54 3.90
N GLU A 124 26.14 9.23 2.98
CA GLU A 124 25.59 10.57 3.20
C GLU A 124 24.06 10.49 3.28
N GLY A 125 23.49 10.76 4.46
CA GLY A 125 22.04 10.77 4.71
C GLY A 125 21.61 10.05 5.99
N PRO A 126 20.43 10.38 6.56
CA PRO A 126 19.90 9.70 7.73
C PRO A 126 19.68 8.20 7.49
N LYS A 127 20.03 7.35 8.46
CA LYS A 127 19.88 5.88 8.34
C LYS A 127 18.45 5.43 8.07
N ASP A 128 17.46 6.26 8.41
CA ASP A 128 16.04 6.03 8.26
C ASP A 128 15.41 6.81 7.08
N ALA A 129 16.21 7.51 6.27
CA ALA A 129 15.78 8.13 5.02
C ALA A 129 15.83 7.14 3.84
N GLY A 130 15.09 7.45 2.78
CA GLY A 130 14.96 6.61 1.62
C GLY A 130 14.07 5.38 1.86
N GLY A 131 13.83 4.62 0.82
CA GLY A 131 13.02 3.41 0.85
C GLY A 131 11.85 3.46 -0.11
N MET A 132 10.86 2.63 0.15
CA MET A 132 9.73 2.45 -0.75
C MET A 132 8.41 2.82 -0.08
N VAL A 133 7.57 3.56 -0.79
CA VAL A 133 6.20 3.88 -0.38
C VAL A 133 5.22 3.51 -1.49
N SER A 134 4.08 2.91 -1.13
CA SER A 134 2.98 2.65 -2.07
C SER A 134 1.67 3.26 -1.57
N ILE A 135 0.83 3.71 -2.48
CA ILE A 135 -0.54 4.15 -2.19
C ILE A 135 -1.61 3.17 -2.72
N VAL A 136 -1.16 2.07 -3.34
CA VAL A 136 -2.03 1.07 -3.97
C VAL A 136 -1.89 -0.30 -3.30
N ASP A 137 -0.66 -0.72 -3.00
CA ASP A 137 -0.45 -2.02 -2.37
C ASP A 137 -0.95 -2.02 -0.92
N GLY A 138 -1.55 -3.15 -0.53
CA GLY A 138 -2.43 -3.31 0.64
C GLY A 138 -1.94 -2.57 1.89
N PRO A 139 -2.84 -1.86 2.60
CA PRO A 139 -2.42 -0.92 3.63
C PRO A 139 -1.74 -1.67 4.78
N SER A 140 -0.63 -1.13 5.27
CA SER A 140 -0.03 -1.57 6.52
C SER A 140 -0.94 -1.23 7.69
N ALA A 141 -0.81 -1.96 8.79
CA ALA A 141 -1.58 -1.68 10.01
C ALA A 141 -1.35 -0.23 10.48
N GLU A 142 -0.11 0.25 10.37
CA GLU A 142 0.27 1.64 10.64
C GLU A 142 -0.53 2.65 9.79
N ALA A 143 -0.68 2.41 8.49
CA ALA A 143 -1.38 3.32 7.59
C ALA A 143 -2.89 3.30 7.82
N ALA A 144 -3.44 2.15 8.18
CA ALA A 144 -4.84 2.00 8.55
C ALA A 144 -5.16 2.72 9.88
N LEU A 145 -4.27 2.63 10.87
CA LEU A 145 -4.40 3.35 12.13
C LEU A 145 -4.30 4.87 11.92
N GLU A 146 -3.30 5.32 11.16
CA GLU A 146 -3.12 6.73 10.79
C GLU A 146 -4.35 7.28 10.06
N TRP A 147 -4.96 6.50 9.17
CA TRP A 147 -6.21 6.87 8.49
C TRP A 147 -7.41 6.96 9.44
N LEU A 148 -7.54 6.04 10.42
CA LEU A 148 -8.62 6.08 11.40
C LEU A 148 -8.52 7.33 12.29
N GLU A 149 -7.32 7.69 12.70
CA GLU A 149 -7.03 8.90 13.46
C GLU A 149 -7.36 10.16 12.63
N ASP A 150 -6.79 10.26 11.42
CA ASP A 150 -6.96 11.43 10.54
C ASP A 150 -8.41 11.65 10.08
N SER A 151 -9.18 10.58 9.91
CA SER A 151 -10.59 10.66 9.48
C SER A 151 -11.53 11.11 10.59
N GLY A 152 -11.06 11.19 11.84
CA GLY A 152 -11.89 11.50 13.00
C GLY A 152 -12.97 10.44 13.27
N THR A 153 -12.85 9.25 12.68
CA THR A 153 -13.85 8.19 12.77
C THR A 153 -13.69 7.28 13.97
N GLU A 154 -12.79 7.58 14.91
CA GLU A 154 -12.56 6.77 16.11
C GLU A 154 -13.86 6.51 16.90
N PRO A 155 -14.42 5.29 16.85
CA PRO A 155 -15.39 4.87 17.84
C PRO A 155 -14.62 4.62 19.13
N LYS A 156 -15.11 5.16 20.26
CA LYS A 156 -14.49 5.04 21.60
C LYS A 156 -14.13 3.60 22.05
N HIS A 157 -14.52 2.56 21.31
CA HIS A 157 -14.12 1.15 21.47
C HIS A 157 -14.12 0.42 20.11
N SER A 158 -13.15 0.67 19.23
CA SER A 158 -13.03 -0.08 17.97
C SER A 158 -12.23 -1.37 18.15
N TYR A 159 -12.88 -2.52 18.00
CA TYR A 159 -12.20 -3.81 17.89
C TYR A 159 -11.17 -3.82 16.75
N ILE A 160 -11.35 -2.98 15.72
CA ILE A 160 -10.43 -2.84 14.59
C ILE A 160 -9.13 -2.17 15.02
N THR A 161 -9.19 -1.07 15.77
CA THR A 161 -7.96 -0.39 16.25
C THR A 161 -7.17 -1.32 17.17
N SER A 162 -7.86 -1.95 18.13
CA SER A 162 -7.24 -2.94 19.01
C SER A 162 -6.67 -4.13 18.23
N PHE A 163 -7.32 -4.59 17.16
CA PHE A 163 -6.79 -5.66 16.32
C PHE A 163 -5.54 -5.22 15.56
N LEU A 164 -5.55 -4.04 14.93
CA LEU A 164 -4.41 -3.50 14.20
C LEU A 164 -3.21 -3.25 15.11
N GLU A 165 -3.42 -2.76 16.32
CA GLU A 165 -2.37 -2.55 17.33
C GLU A 165 -1.75 -3.87 17.82
N ASN A 166 -2.59 -4.84 18.19
CA ASN A 166 -2.13 -6.09 18.81
C ASN A 166 -1.70 -7.17 17.80
N PHE A 167 -2.23 -7.12 16.57
CA PHE A 167 -2.03 -8.13 15.52
C PHE A 167 -1.55 -7.52 14.20
N SER A 168 -0.87 -6.38 14.25
CA SER A 168 -0.26 -5.71 13.07
C SER A 168 0.53 -6.67 12.18
N TRP A 169 1.31 -7.58 12.76
CA TRP A 169 2.11 -8.55 12.01
C TRP A 169 1.28 -9.50 11.14
N LEU A 170 0.07 -9.87 11.59
CA LEU A 170 -0.84 -10.74 10.86
C LEU A 170 -1.49 -9.96 9.73
N TRP A 171 -1.98 -8.75 10.03
CA TRP A 171 -2.53 -7.82 9.05
C TRP A 171 -1.54 -7.54 7.92
N ASP A 172 -0.30 -7.18 8.26
CA ASP A 172 0.76 -6.90 7.31
C ASP A 172 1.18 -8.15 6.50
N SER A 173 0.99 -9.35 7.06
CA SER A 173 1.26 -10.60 6.33
C SER A 173 0.16 -10.88 5.29
N VAL A 174 -1.11 -10.69 5.66
CA VAL A 174 -2.26 -10.88 4.76
C VAL A 174 -2.25 -9.86 3.62
N ASN A 175 -1.91 -8.60 3.92
CA ASN A 175 -1.81 -7.53 2.93
C ASN A 175 -0.49 -7.52 2.13
N GLY A 176 0.40 -8.50 2.34
CA GLY A 176 1.67 -8.61 1.62
C GLY A 176 2.75 -7.59 2.02
N VAL A 177 2.45 -6.66 2.92
CA VAL A 177 3.36 -5.64 3.46
C VAL A 177 4.59 -6.28 4.08
N ARG A 178 4.47 -7.39 4.81
CA ARG A 178 5.62 -8.08 5.43
C ARG A 178 6.62 -8.58 4.39
N SER A 179 6.12 -9.11 3.27
CA SER A 179 6.94 -9.55 2.15
C SER A 179 7.67 -8.37 1.50
N MET A 180 6.95 -7.25 1.33
CA MET A 180 7.52 -6.03 0.79
C MET A 180 8.55 -5.38 1.70
N ARG A 181 8.28 -5.29 3.01
CA ARG A 181 9.28 -4.85 4.02
C ARG A 181 10.53 -5.72 3.96
N LYS A 182 10.42 -7.04 3.80
CA LYS A 182 11.61 -7.90 3.64
C LYS A 182 12.43 -7.53 2.40
N LYS A 183 11.78 -7.27 1.26
CA LYS A 183 12.45 -6.90 0.00
C LYS A 183 13.07 -5.50 0.07
N ALA A 184 12.38 -4.55 0.70
CA ALA A 184 12.84 -3.17 0.90
C ALA A 184 13.67 -2.99 2.18
N LYS A 185 14.22 -4.07 2.75
CA LYS A 185 15.11 -4.04 3.94
C LYS A 185 14.53 -3.29 5.15
N GLY A 186 13.22 -3.42 5.36
CA GLY A 186 12.46 -2.79 6.43
C GLY A 186 11.89 -1.42 6.08
N LYS A 187 12.34 -0.79 4.99
CA LYS A 187 11.95 0.56 4.55
C LYS A 187 10.82 0.49 3.51
N TYR A 188 9.68 -0.07 3.93
CA TYR A 188 8.47 -0.11 3.10
C TYR A 188 7.27 0.42 3.88
N TRP A 189 6.63 1.43 3.31
CA TRP A 189 5.44 2.07 3.87
C TRP A 189 4.29 2.01 2.87
N THR A 190 3.08 2.11 3.41
CA THR A 190 1.91 2.43 2.62
C THR A 190 1.31 3.73 3.13
N VAL A 191 0.73 4.53 2.25
CA VAL A 191 0.07 5.78 2.63
C VAL A 191 -1.36 5.77 2.11
N ILE A 192 -2.27 6.22 2.95
CA ILE A 192 -3.64 6.54 2.57
C ILE A 192 -3.78 8.06 2.61
N GLY A 193 -4.27 8.64 1.51
CA GLY A 193 -4.54 10.07 1.42
C GLY A 193 -5.68 10.46 2.36
N THR A 194 -5.39 11.37 3.29
CA THR A 194 -6.33 11.91 4.27
C THR A 194 -6.34 13.44 4.18
N GLY A 195 -7.31 14.10 4.83
CA GLY A 195 -7.38 15.56 4.79
C GLY A 195 -6.26 16.21 5.61
N ASP A 196 -5.43 17.04 4.97
CA ASP A 196 -4.39 17.84 5.63
C ASP A 196 -4.51 19.31 5.20
N GLY A 197 -4.92 20.16 6.14
CA GLY A 197 -5.11 21.59 5.90
C GLY A 197 -3.80 22.35 5.65
N ASP A 198 -2.69 21.92 6.25
CA ASP A 198 -1.38 22.54 6.05
C ASP A 198 -0.79 22.16 4.68
N ALA A 199 -0.93 20.89 4.28
CA ALA A 199 -0.59 20.46 2.92
C ALA A 199 -1.43 21.22 1.87
N CYS A 200 -2.74 21.35 2.08
CA CYS A 200 -3.59 22.16 1.20
C CYS A 200 -3.11 23.62 1.08
N ARG A 201 -2.69 24.26 2.17
CA ARG A 201 -2.14 25.63 2.14
C ARG A 201 -0.84 25.72 1.34
N ARG A 202 0.07 24.75 1.50
CA ARG A 202 1.31 24.68 0.71
C ARG A 202 1.00 24.47 -0.77
N LEU A 203 0.17 23.49 -1.11
CA LEU A 203 -0.26 23.21 -2.49
C LEU A 203 -0.96 24.41 -3.15
N ALA A 204 -1.79 25.14 -2.41
CA ALA A 204 -2.41 26.38 -2.90
C ALA A 204 -1.35 27.43 -3.27
N THR A 205 -0.35 27.63 -2.40
CA THR A 205 0.78 28.55 -2.68
C THR A 205 1.54 28.14 -3.94
N MET A 206 1.82 26.84 -4.09
CA MET A 206 2.51 26.31 -5.28
C MET A 206 1.67 26.41 -6.56
N LEU A 207 0.34 26.33 -6.48
CA LEU A 207 -0.55 26.58 -7.61
C LEU A 207 -0.57 28.05 -8.03
N GLU A 208 -0.53 28.96 -7.06
CA GLU A 208 -0.49 30.41 -7.30
C GLU A 208 0.82 30.83 -7.97
N SER A 209 1.94 30.29 -7.50
CA SER A 209 3.26 30.51 -8.11
C SER A 209 3.45 29.74 -9.42
N LYS A 210 2.53 28.82 -9.75
CA LYS A 210 2.63 27.86 -10.87
C LYS A 210 3.85 26.93 -10.78
N SER A 211 4.36 26.73 -9.56
CA SER A 211 5.41 25.73 -9.28
C SER A 211 4.89 24.30 -9.41
N ILE A 212 3.57 24.12 -9.26
CA ILE A 212 2.87 22.90 -9.67
C ILE A 212 1.68 23.29 -10.57
N VAL A 213 1.40 22.45 -11.57
CA VAL A 213 0.27 22.60 -12.48
C VAL A 213 -0.40 21.23 -12.64
N PRO A 214 -1.69 21.07 -12.28
CA PRO A 214 -2.40 19.84 -12.51
C PRO A 214 -2.69 19.67 -14.00
N HIS A 215 -2.56 18.45 -14.50
CA HIS A 215 -3.02 18.11 -15.84
C HIS A 215 -4.48 17.65 -15.79
N ILE A 216 -5.31 18.28 -16.60
CA ILE A 216 -6.74 17.99 -16.71
C ILE A 216 -6.96 17.29 -18.05
N ASP A 217 -7.37 16.03 -17.99
CA ASP A 217 -7.71 15.20 -19.16
C ASP A 217 -8.97 15.72 -19.87
N GLY A 218 -9.94 16.19 -19.09
CA GLY A 218 -11.21 16.67 -19.58
C GLY A 218 -12.07 17.28 -18.47
N VAL A 219 -12.95 18.19 -18.88
CA VAL A 219 -13.97 18.81 -18.04
C VAL A 219 -15.32 18.48 -18.64
N TYR A 220 -16.19 17.87 -17.84
CA TYR A 220 -17.50 17.40 -18.27
C TYR A 220 -18.59 18.13 -17.47
N PRO A 221 -19.65 18.65 -18.11
CA PRO A 221 -20.82 19.11 -17.37
C PRO A 221 -21.40 17.96 -16.53
N LEU A 222 -22.04 18.27 -15.39
CA LEU A 222 -22.69 17.26 -14.53
C LEU A 222 -23.62 16.31 -15.31
N ALA A 223 -24.32 16.80 -16.33
CA ALA A 223 -25.18 15.98 -17.20
C ALA A 223 -24.43 14.86 -17.94
N GLN A 224 -23.10 15.00 -18.12
CA GLN A 224 -22.21 14.03 -18.77
C GLN A 224 -21.34 13.27 -17.76
N ALA A 225 -21.73 13.22 -16.47
CA ALA A 225 -20.97 12.49 -15.45
C ALA A 225 -20.72 11.00 -15.81
N LYS A 226 -21.65 10.37 -16.53
CA LYS A 226 -21.47 8.99 -17.03
C LYS A 226 -20.32 8.88 -18.03
N ASP A 227 -20.21 9.84 -18.94
CA ASP A 227 -19.12 9.86 -19.94
C ASP A 227 -17.77 10.15 -19.27
N ALA A 228 -17.77 11.01 -18.25
CA ALA A 228 -16.60 11.27 -17.41
C ALA A 228 -16.12 10.01 -16.67
N LEU A 229 -17.05 9.24 -16.08
CA LEU A 229 -16.74 7.97 -15.42
C LEU A 229 -16.22 6.94 -16.43
N ALA A 230 -16.90 6.76 -17.57
CA ALA A 230 -16.44 5.87 -18.63
C ALA A 230 -15.04 6.25 -19.16
N ARG A 231 -14.73 7.56 -19.20
CA ARG A 231 -13.39 8.04 -19.55
C ARG A 231 -12.36 7.58 -18.52
N VAL A 232 -12.62 7.69 -17.22
CA VAL A 232 -11.74 7.19 -16.15
C VAL A 232 -11.59 5.67 -16.20
N GLU A 233 -12.70 4.94 -16.33
CA GLU A 233 -12.73 3.48 -16.41
C GLU A 233 -11.98 2.91 -17.62
N SER A 234 -11.81 3.70 -18.68
CA SER A 234 -11.02 3.29 -19.85
C SER A 234 -9.55 3.03 -19.55
N GLY A 235 -9.04 3.46 -18.38
CA GLY A 235 -7.63 3.33 -17.98
C GLY A 235 -6.67 4.17 -18.82
N ARG A 236 -7.19 5.04 -19.69
CA ARG A 236 -6.41 5.87 -20.63
C ARG A 236 -6.38 7.35 -20.26
N THR A 237 -6.85 7.72 -19.08
CA THR A 237 -6.83 9.10 -18.60
C THR A 237 -5.41 9.55 -18.27
N LYS A 238 -5.13 10.83 -18.54
CA LYS A 238 -3.90 11.48 -18.12
C LYS A 238 -4.27 12.56 -17.11
N GLY A 239 -3.72 12.49 -15.89
CA GLY A 239 -4.07 13.44 -14.83
C GLY A 239 -5.51 13.31 -14.32
N LYS A 240 -6.28 14.40 -14.32
CA LYS A 240 -7.60 14.51 -13.66
C LYS A 240 -8.74 14.72 -14.64
N VAL A 241 -9.85 14.03 -14.41
CA VAL A 241 -11.14 14.32 -15.05
C VAL A 241 -11.98 15.14 -14.08
N LEU A 242 -12.57 16.24 -14.55
CA LEU A 242 -13.37 17.14 -13.73
C LEU A 242 -14.84 17.11 -14.13
N ILE A 243 -15.72 17.27 -13.14
CA ILE A 243 -17.15 17.47 -13.35
C ILE A 243 -17.50 18.92 -12.98
N GLU A 244 -18.02 19.67 -13.94
CA GLU A 244 -18.51 21.02 -13.75
C GLU A 244 -19.97 20.96 -13.26
N VAL A 245 -20.18 21.30 -11.98
CA VAL A 245 -21.50 21.31 -11.33
C VAL A 245 -22.22 22.64 -11.57
N ILE A 246 -21.48 23.74 -11.51
CA ILE A 246 -21.97 25.09 -11.79
C ILE A 246 -21.04 25.70 -12.83
N PRO A 247 -21.57 26.22 -13.97
CA PRO A 247 -20.74 26.91 -14.94
C PRO A 247 -20.04 28.11 -14.31
N ASP A 248 -18.73 28.28 -14.54
CA ASP A 248 -17.94 29.37 -13.91
C ASP A 248 -18.57 30.77 -14.14
N ALA A 249 -19.29 30.97 -15.24
CA ALA A 249 -20.02 32.21 -15.55
C ALA A 249 -21.23 32.52 -14.63
N LYS A 250 -21.67 31.57 -13.79
CA LYS A 250 -22.83 31.69 -12.87
C LYS A 250 -22.45 31.50 -11.40
N ALA A 251 -21.17 31.37 -11.07
CA ALA A 251 -20.73 31.25 -9.69
C ALA A 251 -20.89 32.61 -8.97
N THR A 252 -22.05 32.84 -8.34
CA THR A 252 -22.25 33.95 -7.39
C THR A 252 -21.89 33.47 -6.00
N PHE A 253 -20.82 34.01 -5.44
CA PHE A 253 -20.44 33.75 -4.06
C PHE A 253 -21.36 34.52 -3.11
N VAL A 254 -21.93 33.80 -2.15
CA VAL A 254 -22.46 34.41 -0.93
C VAL A 254 -21.29 34.37 0.05
N GLU A 255 -20.74 35.53 0.39
CA GLU A 255 -19.86 35.65 1.56
C GLU A 255 -20.73 35.31 2.78
N THR A 256 -20.53 34.11 3.34
CA THR A 256 -21.10 33.80 4.64
C THR A 256 -20.23 34.49 5.68
N ASP A 257 -20.72 35.62 6.18
CA ASP A 257 -20.22 36.22 7.42
C ASP A 257 -20.17 35.14 8.50
N ALA A 258 -19.05 35.11 9.25
CA ALA A 258 -18.72 34.11 10.26
C ALA A 258 -19.61 34.15 11.52
N SER A 259 -20.88 34.58 11.40
CA SER A 259 -21.78 34.83 12.52
C SER A 259 -23.15 34.15 12.42
N MET A 260 -23.32 33.10 11.62
CA MET A 260 -24.56 32.32 11.63
C MET A 260 -24.42 31.05 12.48
N GLU A 261 -25.11 31.07 13.62
CA GLU A 261 -25.37 29.92 14.49
C GLU A 261 -26.02 28.78 13.71
N ALA A 262 -25.64 27.55 14.08
CA ALA A 262 -26.11 26.32 13.49
C ALA A 262 -27.65 26.23 13.54
N VAL A 263 -28.27 26.15 12.36
CA VAL A 263 -29.67 25.74 12.24
C VAL A 263 -29.72 24.22 12.27
N GLU A 264 -30.18 23.67 13.39
CA GLU A 264 -30.56 22.27 13.50
C GLU A 264 -31.76 21.95 12.60
N GLY A 265 -31.67 20.83 11.89
CA GLY A 265 -32.83 20.05 11.47
C GLY A 265 -33.30 20.25 10.04
N SER A 266 -32.76 19.46 9.12
CA SER A 266 -33.59 18.83 8.09
C SER A 266 -32.97 17.48 7.69
N SER A 267 -33.78 16.43 7.80
CA SER A 267 -33.42 15.04 7.51
C SER A 267 -33.33 14.83 5.99
N GLU A 268 -32.13 14.52 5.49
CA GLU A 268 -31.93 14.00 4.14
C GLU A 268 -31.87 12.46 4.12
N PRO A 269 -32.30 11.80 3.02
CA PRO A 269 -32.33 10.35 2.91
C PRO A 269 -30.93 9.78 2.68
N GLN A 270 -30.57 8.75 3.44
CA GLN A 270 -29.30 8.05 3.34
C GLN A 270 -29.14 7.36 1.96
N ALA A 271 -28.16 7.83 1.19
CA ALA A 271 -27.52 7.05 0.14
C ALA A 271 -26.12 6.67 0.62
N SER A 272 -25.81 5.38 0.63
CA SER A 272 -24.55 4.83 1.12
C SER A 272 -23.37 5.34 0.29
N SER A 273 -22.36 5.91 0.95
CA SER A 273 -21.18 6.48 0.29
C SER A 273 -20.12 5.40 -0.02
N PRO A 274 -19.23 5.61 -1.00
CA PRO A 274 -18.13 4.68 -1.34
C PRO A 274 -17.16 4.37 -0.17
N ALA A 275 -17.19 5.17 0.90
CA ALA A 275 -16.44 4.92 2.13
C ALA A 275 -17.04 3.77 2.97
N GLU A 276 -18.35 3.54 2.90
CA GLU A 276 -19.01 2.43 3.60
C GLU A 276 -18.63 1.09 2.98
N GLU A 277 -18.49 1.04 1.65
CA GLU A 277 -18.07 -0.16 0.92
C GLU A 277 -16.61 -0.55 1.26
N SER A 278 -15.73 0.43 1.44
CA SER A 278 -14.34 0.20 1.86
C SER A 278 -14.23 -0.28 3.32
N VAL A 279 -15.08 0.25 4.21
CA VAL A 279 -15.18 -0.17 5.61
C VAL A 279 -15.78 -1.58 5.73
N GLU A 280 -16.74 -1.93 4.89
CA GLU A 280 -17.37 -3.26 4.88
C GLU A 280 -16.41 -4.34 4.35
N VAL A 281 -15.60 -4.01 3.33
CA VAL A 281 -14.50 -4.87 2.86
C VAL A 281 -13.44 -5.09 3.95
N ALA A 282 -13.06 -4.04 4.69
CA ALA A 282 -12.11 -4.15 5.80
C ALA A 282 -12.67 -5.00 6.97
N LYS A 283 -13.96 -4.83 7.32
CA LYS A 283 -14.64 -5.66 8.33
C LYS A 283 -14.70 -7.12 7.94
N LYS A 284 -14.99 -7.41 6.67
CA LYS A 284 -15.03 -8.78 6.15
C LYS A 284 -13.65 -9.44 6.19
N ALA A 285 -12.61 -8.74 5.75
CA ALA A 285 -11.23 -9.24 5.80
C ALA A 285 -10.74 -9.51 7.24
N ALA A 286 -11.11 -8.65 8.19
CA ALA A 286 -10.76 -8.85 9.60
C ALA A 286 -11.46 -10.08 10.22
N MET A 287 -12.75 -10.30 9.91
CA MET A 287 -13.48 -11.50 10.35
C MET A 287 -12.90 -12.78 9.73
N GLU A 288 -12.58 -12.77 8.43
CA GLU A 288 -11.97 -13.92 7.75
C GLU A 288 -10.57 -14.23 8.31
N ALA A 289 -9.79 -13.20 8.68
CA ALA A 289 -8.51 -13.38 9.35
C ALA A 289 -8.66 -13.95 10.77
N GLU A 290 -9.65 -13.49 11.54
CA GLU A 290 -9.93 -14.02 12.88
C GLU A 290 -10.41 -15.49 12.82
N GLU A 291 -11.25 -15.83 11.84
CA GLU A 291 -11.70 -17.21 11.61
C GLU A 291 -10.54 -18.11 11.15
N ALA A 292 -9.67 -17.61 10.28
CA ALA A 292 -8.46 -18.32 9.86
C ALA A 292 -7.47 -18.54 11.01
N VAL A 293 -7.31 -17.56 11.92
CA VAL A 293 -6.49 -17.71 13.13
C VAL A 293 -7.11 -18.74 14.07
N LYS A 294 -8.41 -18.65 14.37
CA LYS A 294 -9.11 -19.65 15.21
C LYS A 294 -9.02 -21.05 14.60
N LYS A 295 -9.17 -21.17 13.28
CA LYS A 295 -9.02 -22.45 12.57
C LYS A 295 -7.60 -22.98 12.65
N SER A 296 -6.59 -22.11 12.50
CA SER A 296 -5.18 -22.49 12.63
C SER A 296 -4.79 -22.87 14.07
N GLU A 297 -5.39 -22.25 15.09
CA GLU A 297 -5.19 -22.60 16.50
C GLU A 297 -5.87 -23.92 16.86
N VAL A 298 -7.05 -24.20 16.29
CA VAL A 298 -7.74 -25.49 16.44
C VAL A 298 -6.96 -26.58 15.71
N GLU A 299 -6.56 -26.37 14.45
CA GLU A 299 -5.76 -27.33 13.67
C GLU A 299 -4.37 -27.58 14.30
N ALA A 300 -3.73 -26.56 14.88
CA ALA A 300 -2.49 -26.71 15.63
C ALA A 300 -2.69 -27.48 16.94
N LYS A 301 -3.81 -27.28 17.66
CA LYS A 301 -4.16 -28.11 18.84
C LYS A 301 -4.44 -29.56 18.45
N THR A 302 -5.22 -29.79 17.40
CA THR A 302 -5.55 -31.15 16.93
C THR A 302 -4.32 -31.87 16.38
N SER A 303 -3.43 -31.18 15.67
CA SER A 303 -2.16 -31.76 15.18
C SER A 303 -1.21 -32.10 16.32
N LYS A 304 -1.18 -31.30 17.39
CA LYS A 304 -0.37 -31.56 18.58
C LYS A 304 -0.92 -32.73 19.41
N GLU A 305 -2.23 -32.88 19.50
CA GLU A 305 -2.89 -34.04 20.14
C GLU A 305 -2.70 -35.33 19.33
N VAL A 306 -2.83 -35.28 18.01
CA VAL A 306 -2.58 -36.43 17.11
C VAL A 306 -1.10 -36.83 17.14
N ALA A 307 -0.18 -35.87 17.14
CA ALA A 307 1.25 -36.13 17.27
C ALA A 307 1.61 -36.72 18.64
N GLN A 308 1.02 -36.22 19.73
CA GLN A 308 1.22 -36.79 21.08
C GLN A 308 0.64 -38.21 21.21
N LYS A 309 -0.52 -38.47 20.59
CA LYS A 309 -1.10 -39.82 20.53
C LYS A 309 -0.22 -40.77 19.72
N GLY A 310 0.25 -40.34 18.54
CA GLY A 310 1.18 -41.11 17.72
C GLY A 310 2.50 -41.41 18.43
N LEU A 311 3.03 -40.46 19.22
CA LEU A 311 4.24 -40.67 20.02
C LEU A 311 4.01 -41.70 21.14
N LYS A 312 2.82 -41.68 21.75
CA LYS A 312 2.45 -42.61 22.83
C LYS A 312 2.20 -44.02 22.30
N ASP A 313 1.49 -44.15 21.17
CA ASP A 313 1.24 -45.42 20.49
C ASP A 313 2.57 -46.05 19.99
N ALA A 314 3.51 -45.22 19.51
CA ALA A 314 4.85 -45.68 19.13
C ALA A 314 5.67 -46.16 20.34
N ALA A 315 5.60 -45.47 21.49
CA ALA A 315 6.28 -45.89 22.71
C ALA A 315 5.73 -47.20 23.28
N GLU A 316 4.40 -47.40 23.25
CA GLU A 316 3.76 -48.66 23.63
C GLU A 316 4.12 -49.81 22.66
N GLY A 317 4.25 -49.51 21.36
CA GLY A 317 4.73 -50.46 20.35
C GLY A 317 6.16 -50.94 20.60
N VAL A 318 7.07 -50.03 20.97
CA VAL A 318 8.47 -50.37 21.31
C VAL A 318 8.53 -51.22 22.58
N ALA A 319 7.79 -50.85 23.64
CA ALA A 319 7.76 -51.62 24.89
C ALA A 319 7.22 -53.06 24.68
N ASN A 320 6.21 -53.22 23.82
CA ASN A 320 5.68 -54.55 23.48
C ASN A 320 6.66 -55.38 22.65
N ALA A 321 7.43 -54.75 21.76
CA ALA A 321 8.46 -55.42 20.97
C ALA A 321 9.65 -55.88 21.83
N GLU A 322 10.09 -55.06 22.79
CA GLU A 322 11.12 -55.40 23.77
C GLU A 322 10.68 -56.56 24.68
N ALA A 323 9.44 -56.52 25.19
CA ALA A 323 8.89 -57.62 25.99
C ALA A 323 8.71 -58.93 25.20
N ALA A 324 8.46 -58.85 23.89
CA ALA A 324 8.42 -60.01 23.00
C ALA A 324 9.82 -60.58 22.72
N ALA A 325 10.83 -59.72 22.60
CA ALA A 325 12.23 -60.12 22.44
C ALA A 325 12.77 -60.82 23.69
N GLU A 326 12.50 -60.31 24.90
CA GLU A 326 12.89 -60.97 26.15
C GLU A 326 12.21 -62.34 26.34
N LYS A 327 10.94 -62.47 25.90
CA LYS A 327 10.24 -63.77 25.89
C LYS A 327 10.82 -64.76 24.88
N ALA A 328 11.27 -64.28 23.72
CA ALA A 328 11.92 -65.12 22.72
C ALA A 328 13.32 -65.57 23.17
N GLU A 329 14.06 -64.71 23.86
CA GLU A 329 15.41 -65.00 24.37
C GLU A 329 15.35 -65.98 25.55
N SER A 330 14.38 -65.82 26.46
CA SER A 330 14.14 -66.77 27.56
C SER A 330 13.63 -68.14 27.07
N ALA A 331 12.86 -68.19 25.97
CA ALA A 331 12.44 -69.42 25.32
C ALA A 331 13.60 -70.10 24.56
N GLY A 332 14.50 -69.32 23.94
CA GLY A 332 15.71 -69.81 23.28
C GLY A 332 16.69 -70.45 24.27
N ALA A 333 16.94 -69.79 25.40
CA ALA A 333 17.80 -70.31 26.47
C ALA A 333 17.28 -71.61 27.10
N THR A 334 15.95 -71.84 27.10
CA THR A 334 15.37 -73.11 27.58
C THR A 334 15.44 -74.25 26.57
N VAL A 335 15.58 -73.96 25.27
CA VAL A 335 15.77 -74.98 24.22
C VAL A 335 17.23 -75.44 24.20
N GLU A 336 18.18 -74.50 24.29
CA GLU A 336 19.62 -74.79 24.31
C GLU A 336 20.03 -75.61 25.55
N GLN A 337 19.48 -75.28 26.74
CA GLN A 337 19.68 -76.06 27.97
C GLN A 337 19.03 -77.46 27.96
N ARG A 338 18.11 -77.72 27.02
CA ARG A 338 17.43 -79.01 26.87
C ARG A 338 18.14 -79.91 25.86
N GLU A 339 18.85 -79.34 24.90
CA GLU A 339 19.70 -80.07 23.95
C GLU A 339 21.05 -80.48 24.56
N GLU A 340 21.61 -79.72 25.52
CA GLU A 340 22.81 -80.14 26.26
C GLU A 340 22.56 -81.23 27.33
N ARG A 341 21.29 -81.60 27.59
CA ARG A 341 20.89 -82.54 28.65
C ARG A 341 20.28 -83.86 28.14
N LEU A 342 20.28 -84.08 26.82
CA LEU A 342 19.91 -85.33 26.13
C LEU A 342 21.15 -86.01 25.57
#